data_AF-A0A349UYH2-F1
#
_entry.id   AF-A0A349UYH2-F1
#
_cell.length_a   1.000
_cell.length_b   1.000
_cell.length_c   1.000
_cell.angle_alpha   90.00
_cell.angle_beta   90.00
_cell.angle_gamma   90.00
#
_symmetry.space_group_name_H-M   'P 1'
#
loop_
_entity.id
_entity.type
_entity.pdbx_description
1 polymer ?
#
loop_
_entity_poly.entity_id
_entity_poly.type
_entity_poly.pdbx_seq_one_letter_code
_entity_poly.pdbx_strand_id
1 'polypeptide(L)'
;MKDIQFWFSIGSTYTYLSVTRIGDLAKETGASFSWQPFSVRKIMREMDNVPFPPSKKVKVDYMWRDIERRAQGYGFSAQVPAPYPLAEFDLANRVAVLAMQEGWCEDYVRATYRRWFLDGEEAGGEPNLPQTLSEIGQDRARVLDLANSPDVEAAYLEQTAR
;
A
#
# COMPACT_ATOMS: atom_id res chain seq x y z
N MET A 1 -6.19 -25.40 5.90
CA MET A 1 -6.15 -24.25 6.84
C MET A 1 -6.92 -23.10 6.21
N LYS A 2 -7.58 -22.23 6.98
CA LYS A 2 -8.18 -21.01 6.41
C LYS A 2 -7.06 -19.98 6.21
N ASP A 3 -6.93 -19.44 5.00
CA ASP A 3 -5.95 -18.40 4.70
C ASP A 3 -6.23 -17.14 5.54
N ILE A 4 -5.17 -16.51 6.06
CA ILE A 4 -5.28 -15.27 6.81
C ILE A 4 -5.52 -14.14 5.82
N GLN A 5 -6.64 -13.43 5.93
CA GLN A 5 -6.90 -12.27 5.06
C GLN A 5 -6.09 -11.06 5.55
N PHE A 6 -5.24 -10.54 4.68
CA PHE A 6 -4.46 -9.33 4.92
C PHE A 6 -5.09 -8.15 4.18
N TRP A 7 -5.94 -7.41 4.89
CA TRP A 7 -6.59 -6.21 4.39
C TRP A 7 -5.68 -5.00 4.48
N PHE A 8 -5.48 -4.29 3.36
CA PHE A 8 -4.59 -3.14 3.30
C PHE A 8 -5.02 -2.11 2.26
N SER A 9 -4.45 -0.91 2.37
CA SER A 9 -4.63 0.16 1.38
C SER A 9 -3.32 0.90 1.19
N ILE A 10 -2.85 1.05 -0.04
CA ILE A 10 -1.69 1.90 -0.36
C ILE A 10 -2.08 3.34 -0.04
N GLY A 11 -1.33 3.99 0.86
CA GLY A 11 -1.70 5.27 1.47
C GLY A 11 -1.96 5.17 2.99
N SER A 12 -2.09 3.97 3.53
CA SER A 12 -2.01 3.72 4.97
C SER A 12 -0.55 3.67 5.42
N THR A 13 -0.12 4.65 6.21
CA THR A 13 1.29 4.77 6.61
C THR A 13 1.76 3.59 7.48
N TYR A 14 0.90 3.06 8.35
CA TYR A 14 1.23 1.91 9.20
C TYR A 14 1.31 0.57 8.44
N THR A 15 0.71 0.47 7.25
CA THR A 15 0.81 -0.73 6.41
C THR A 15 2.26 -1.04 6.04
N TYR A 16 3.13 -0.02 5.92
CA TYR A 16 4.57 -0.18 5.72
C TYR A 16 5.21 -1.19 6.69
N LEU A 17 4.88 -1.07 7.98
CA LEU A 17 5.46 -1.91 9.02
C LEU A 17 5.09 -3.39 8.85
N SER A 18 3.88 -3.66 8.36
CA SER A 18 3.39 -5.02 8.13
C SER A 18 3.95 -5.59 6.84
N VAL A 19 3.90 -4.84 5.73
CA VAL A 19 4.32 -5.36 4.40
C VAL A 19 5.83 -5.62 4.32
N THR A 20 6.64 -4.86 5.06
CA THR A 20 8.08 -5.13 5.16
C THR A 20 8.38 -6.48 5.84
N ARG A 21 7.47 -6.97 6.70
CA ARG A 21 7.70 -8.15 7.54
C ARG A 21 6.92 -9.40 7.12
N ILE A 22 5.78 -9.23 6.47
CA ILE A 22 4.79 -10.31 6.27
C ILE A 22 5.35 -11.51 5.51
N GLY A 23 6.21 -11.28 4.51
CA GLY A 23 6.82 -12.35 3.72
C GLY A 23 7.79 -13.22 4.54
N ASP A 24 8.56 -12.61 5.45
CA ASP A 24 9.47 -13.36 6.32
C ASP A 24 8.70 -14.14 7.39
N LEU A 25 7.63 -13.53 7.92
CA LEU A 25 6.71 -14.22 8.83
C LEU A 25 6.04 -15.44 8.17
N ALA A 26 5.62 -15.32 6.91
CA ALA A 26 5.05 -16.44 6.14
C ALA A 26 6.05 -17.59 6.01
N LYS A 27 7.32 -17.29 5.71
CA LYS A 27 8.40 -18.29 5.62
C LYS A 27 8.71 -18.97 6.96
N GLU A 28 8.74 -18.21 8.04
CA GLU A 28 9.05 -18.72 9.38
C GLU A 28 7.95 -19.63 9.93
N THR A 29 6.69 -19.27 9.68
CA THR A 29 5.53 -19.91 10.32
C THR A 29 4.79 -20.90 9.42
N GLY A 30 5.02 -20.85 8.10
CA GLY A 30 4.22 -21.57 7.11
C GLY A 30 2.82 -20.98 6.91
N ALA A 31 2.54 -19.77 7.41
CA ALA A 31 1.26 -19.11 7.23
C ALA A 31 1.07 -18.64 5.78
N SER A 32 -0.16 -18.75 5.28
CA SER A 32 -0.60 -18.21 3.99
C SER A 32 -1.44 -16.95 4.19
N PHE A 33 -1.17 -15.92 3.38
CA PHE A 33 -1.89 -14.66 3.41
C PHE A 33 -2.64 -14.42 2.10
N SER A 34 -3.94 -14.15 2.21
CA SER A 34 -4.75 -13.68 1.10
C SER A 34 -4.76 -12.15 1.13
N TRP A 35 -4.10 -11.52 0.15
CA TRP A 35 -4.00 -10.06 0.04
C TRP A 35 -5.34 -9.45 -0.36
N GLN A 36 -5.82 -8.45 0.39
CA GLN A 36 -7.13 -7.82 0.17
C GLN A 36 -6.96 -6.29 0.09
N PRO A 37 -6.55 -5.74 -1.07
CA PRO A 37 -6.48 -4.30 -1.29
C PRO A 37 -7.89 -3.68 -1.32
N PHE A 38 -8.06 -2.54 -0.65
CA PHE A 38 -9.32 -1.80 -0.62
C PHE A 38 -9.11 -0.29 -0.50
N SER A 39 -10.16 0.51 -0.65
CA SER A 39 -10.11 1.97 -0.45
C SER A 39 -10.38 2.36 1.00
N VAL A 40 -9.33 2.52 1.81
CA VAL A 40 -9.53 3.08 3.16
C VAL A 40 -10.03 4.53 3.10
N ARG A 41 -9.66 5.27 2.05
CA ARG A 41 -10.06 6.67 1.83
C ARG A 41 -11.58 6.78 1.67
N LYS A 42 -12.22 5.87 0.94
CA LYS A 42 -13.67 5.86 0.76
C LYS A 42 -14.39 5.65 2.10
N ILE A 43 -14.00 4.63 2.87
CA ILE A 43 -14.57 4.35 4.20
C ILE A 43 -14.37 5.53 5.14
N MET A 44 -13.17 6.12 5.16
CA MET A 44 -12.88 7.29 6.00
C MET A 44 -13.75 8.50 5.65
N ARG A 45 -14.02 8.75 4.36
CA ARG A 45 -14.93 9.83 3.92
C ARG A 45 -16.37 9.57 4.34
N GLU A 46 -16.85 8.34 4.22
CA GLU A 46 -18.20 7.94 4.68
C GLU A 46 -18.37 8.14 6.19
N MET A 47 -17.28 8.01 6.96
CA MET A 47 -17.24 8.24 8.40
C MET A 47 -16.93 9.69 8.82
N ASP A 48 -16.85 10.64 7.87
CA ASP A 48 -16.40 12.03 8.10
C ASP A 48 -15.07 12.11 8.89
N ASN A 49 -14.13 11.22 8.56
CA ASN A 49 -12.88 11.05 9.28
C ASN A 49 -11.68 11.35 8.38
N VAL A 50 -10.78 12.22 8.84
CA VAL A 50 -9.45 12.41 8.25
C VAL A 50 -8.42 12.00 9.30
N PRO A 51 -7.64 10.93 9.08
CA PRO A 51 -6.82 10.35 10.13
C PRO A 51 -5.68 11.27 10.56
N PHE A 52 -4.96 11.86 9.60
CA PHE A 52 -3.76 12.66 9.82
C PHE A 52 -3.83 13.98 9.03
N PRO A 53 -4.76 14.89 9.36
CA PRO A 53 -4.92 16.14 8.62
C PRO A 53 -3.73 17.07 8.90
N PRO A 54 -3.27 17.86 7.91
CA PRO A 54 -2.19 18.85 8.10
C PRO A 54 -2.44 19.84 9.24
N SER A 55 -3.71 20.15 9.53
CA SER A 55 -4.12 21.02 10.63
C SER A 55 -3.80 20.48 12.03
N LYS A 56 -3.59 19.17 12.19
CA LYS A 56 -3.26 18.52 13.47
C LYS A 56 -1.78 18.14 13.54
N LYS A 57 -0.88 19.12 13.39
CA LYS A 57 0.57 18.91 13.24
C LYS A 57 1.19 17.97 14.28
N VAL A 58 0.88 18.13 15.57
CA VAL A 58 1.41 17.27 16.65
C VAL A 58 1.04 15.79 16.44
N LYS A 59 -0.18 15.51 15.97
CA LYS A 59 -0.63 14.14 15.68
C LYS A 59 0.15 13.56 14.48
N VAL A 60 0.37 14.36 13.45
CA VAL A 60 1.11 13.96 12.24
C VAL A 60 2.59 13.72 12.56
N ASP A 61 3.23 14.65 13.28
CA ASP A 61 4.64 14.53 13.67
C ASP A 61 4.86 13.29 14.56
N TYR A 62 3.92 13.00 15.48
CA TYR A 62 3.99 11.80 16.30
C TYR A 62 3.79 10.50 15.50
N MET A 63 2.86 10.48 14.53
CA MET A 63 2.67 9.33 13.64
C MET A 63 3.99 8.96 12.94
N TRP A 64 4.70 9.95 12.38
CA TRP A 64 5.98 9.70 11.71
C TRP A 64 7.03 9.15 12.67
N ARG A 65 7.20 9.80 13.82
CA ARG A 65 8.12 9.32 14.87
C ARG A 65 7.78 7.89 15.34
N ASP A 66 6.50 7.55 15.46
CA ASP A 66 6.08 6.21 15.87
C ASP A 66 6.41 5.15 14.82
N ILE A 67 6.22 5.45 13.54
CA ILE A 67 6.58 4.56 12.43
C ILE A 67 8.09 4.33 12.39
N GLU A 68 8.90 5.39 12.44
CA GLU A 68 10.36 5.29 12.46
C GLU A 68 10.84 4.42 13.63
N ARG A 69 10.35 4.71 14.84
CA ARG A 69 10.70 3.98 16.05
C ARG A 69 10.32 2.50 15.99
N ARG A 70 9.14 2.18 15.45
CA ARG A 70 8.68 0.78 15.29
C ARG A 70 9.47 0.04 14.22
N ALA A 71 9.78 0.70 13.10
CA ALA A 71 10.63 0.13 12.05
C ALA A 71 11.99 -0.28 12.65
N GLN A 72 12.65 0.63 13.38
CA GLN A 72 13.92 0.35 14.07
C GLN A 72 13.79 -0.81 15.04
N GLY A 73 12.72 -0.84 15.84
CA GLY A 73 12.44 -1.94 16.77
C GLY A 73 12.18 -3.29 16.11
N TYR A 74 11.81 -3.30 14.82
CA TYR A 74 11.65 -4.52 14.02
C TYR A 74 12.89 -4.87 13.18
N GLY A 75 13.96 -4.08 13.25
CA GLY A 75 15.22 -4.35 12.56
C GLY A 75 15.34 -3.77 11.14
N PHE A 76 14.48 -2.82 10.76
CA PHE A 76 14.59 -2.09 9.48
C PHE A 76 14.40 -0.57 9.66
N SER A 77 14.66 0.21 8.62
CA SER A 77 14.58 1.68 8.66
C SER A 77 13.31 2.21 8.01
N ALA A 78 12.91 3.44 8.33
CA ALA A 78 11.94 4.23 7.59
C ALA A 78 12.49 5.67 7.46
N GLN A 79 12.50 6.23 6.25
CA GLN A 79 12.84 7.62 5.96
C GLN A 79 11.55 8.45 5.98
N VAL A 80 11.31 9.13 7.10
CA VAL A 80 10.08 9.88 7.35
C VAL A 80 10.38 11.32 7.76
N PRO A 81 9.49 12.30 7.47
CA PRO A 81 8.19 12.15 6.82
C PRO A 81 8.28 11.76 5.34
N ALA A 82 7.44 10.83 4.92
CA ALA A 82 7.29 10.43 3.52
C ALA A 82 6.15 11.23 2.84
N PRO A 83 6.11 11.32 1.49
CA PRO A 83 5.03 12.02 0.78
C PRO A 83 3.63 11.56 1.24
N TYR A 84 2.81 12.48 1.75
CA TYR A 84 1.49 12.17 2.29
C TYR A 84 0.65 13.46 2.40
N PRO A 85 -0.67 13.42 2.10
CA PRO A 85 -1.43 12.29 1.56
C PRO A 85 -1.12 12.04 0.08
N LEU A 86 -1.32 10.79 -0.38
CA LEU A 86 -1.02 10.41 -1.77
C LEU A 86 -1.94 11.10 -2.78
N ALA A 87 -1.36 11.70 -3.82
CA ALA A 87 -2.09 12.20 -4.98
C ALA A 87 -2.77 11.05 -5.75
N GLU A 88 -1.99 10.04 -6.17
CA GLU A 88 -2.43 8.90 -7.00
C GLU A 88 -2.92 7.69 -6.19
N PHE A 89 -3.62 7.95 -5.08
CA PHE A 89 -4.10 6.91 -4.15
C PHE A 89 -4.96 5.84 -4.81
N ASP A 90 -5.96 6.25 -5.61
CA ASP A 90 -6.91 5.31 -6.20
C ASP A 90 -6.27 4.53 -7.36
N LEU A 91 -5.34 5.13 -8.12
CA LEU A 91 -4.54 4.39 -9.09
C LEU A 91 -3.67 3.34 -8.40
N ALA A 92 -2.96 3.71 -7.33
CA ALA A 92 -2.09 2.78 -6.60
C ALA A 92 -2.85 1.54 -6.11
N ASN A 93 -4.05 1.73 -5.57
CA ASN A 93 -4.88 0.63 -5.06
C ASN A 93 -5.57 -0.18 -6.16
N ARG A 94 -5.96 0.43 -7.30
CA ARG A 94 -6.46 -0.33 -8.46
C ARG A 94 -5.38 -1.23 -9.06
N VAL A 95 -4.14 -0.76 -9.14
CA VAL A 95 -3.00 -1.61 -9.52
C VAL A 95 -2.82 -2.76 -8.51
N ALA A 96 -3.00 -2.51 -7.21
CA ALA A 96 -2.96 -3.59 -6.21
C ALA A 96 -4.06 -4.64 -6.38
N VAL A 97 -5.28 -4.22 -6.77
CA VAL A 97 -6.40 -5.13 -7.08
C VAL A 97 -6.09 -5.98 -8.31
N LEU A 98 -5.57 -5.36 -9.38
CA LEU A 98 -5.09 -6.10 -10.55
C LEU A 98 -3.98 -7.09 -10.16
N ALA A 99 -3.03 -6.65 -9.34
CA ALA A 99 -1.94 -7.47 -8.82
C ALA A 99 -2.42 -8.68 -8.03
N MET A 100 -3.48 -8.49 -7.23
CA MET A 100 -4.13 -9.56 -6.48
C MET A 100 -4.78 -10.58 -7.43
N GLN A 101 -5.48 -10.12 -8.47
CA GLN A 101 -6.12 -10.99 -9.46
C GLN A 101 -5.10 -11.79 -10.29
N GLU A 102 -3.95 -11.21 -10.59
CA GLU A 102 -2.90 -11.81 -11.43
C GLU A 102 -1.77 -12.49 -10.63
N GLY A 103 -1.80 -12.44 -9.30
CA GLY A 103 -0.88 -13.20 -8.43
C GLY A 103 0.47 -12.54 -8.11
N TRP A 104 0.65 -11.25 -8.39
CA TRP A 104 1.89 -10.50 -8.12
C TRP A 104 1.71 -9.36 -7.10
N CYS A 105 0.67 -9.43 -6.26
CA CYS A 105 0.32 -8.41 -5.27
C CYS A 105 1.43 -8.15 -4.23
N GLU A 106 2.03 -9.20 -3.68
CA GLU A 106 3.09 -9.03 -2.68
C GLU A 106 4.27 -8.23 -3.23
N ASP A 107 4.76 -8.58 -4.42
CA ASP A 107 5.90 -7.93 -5.06
C ASP A 107 5.62 -6.45 -5.33
N TYR A 108 4.44 -6.14 -5.90
CA TYR A 108 4.02 -4.76 -6.15
C TYR A 108 3.93 -3.94 -4.87
N VAL A 109 3.27 -4.46 -3.83
CA VAL A 109 3.04 -3.73 -2.59
C VAL A 109 4.36 -3.50 -1.86
N ARG A 110 5.23 -4.52 -1.75
CA ARG A 110 6.52 -4.40 -1.08
C ARG A 110 7.43 -3.39 -1.79
N ALA A 111 7.54 -3.45 -3.11
CA ALA A 111 8.36 -2.50 -3.87
C ALA A 111 7.81 -1.07 -3.80
N THR A 112 6.49 -0.89 -3.94
CA THR A 112 5.82 0.43 -3.81
C THR A 112 6.11 1.07 -2.45
N TYR A 113 5.94 0.30 -1.37
CA TYR A 113 6.18 0.78 0.00
C TYR A 113 7.66 1.01 0.30
N ARG A 114 8.56 0.16 -0.23
CA ARG A 114 10.01 0.35 -0.12
C ARG A 114 10.42 1.71 -0.71
N ARG A 115 9.98 2.00 -1.94
CA ARG A 115 10.23 3.27 -2.63
C ARG A 115 9.63 4.47 -1.90
N TRP A 116 8.43 4.29 -1.37
CA TRP A 116 7.75 5.35 -0.65
C TRP A 116 8.44 5.70 0.68
N PHE A 117 8.81 4.70 1.48
CA PHE A 117 9.34 4.89 2.82
C PHE A 117 10.86 4.92 2.93
N LEU A 118 11.60 4.55 1.88
CA LEU A 118 13.06 4.63 1.88
C LEU A 118 13.59 5.64 0.88
N ASP A 119 12.97 5.70 -0.30
CA ASP A 119 13.46 6.52 -1.41
C ASP A 119 12.72 7.88 -1.48
N GLY A 120 11.65 8.06 -0.68
CA GLY A 120 10.84 9.28 -0.66
C GLY A 120 9.96 9.47 -1.90
N GLU A 121 9.76 8.41 -2.68
CA GLU A 121 9.01 8.44 -3.94
C GLU A 121 7.51 8.23 -3.67
N GLU A 122 6.66 9.22 -3.95
CA GLU A 122 5.22 9.12 -3.68
C GLU A 122 4.58 7.91 -4.37
N ALA A 123 3.90 7.07 -3.60
CA ALA A 123 3.26 5.86 -4.11
C ALA A 123 2.13 6.17 -5.11
N GLY A 124 2.06 5.39 -6.19
CA GLY A 124 1.07 5.53 -7.26
C GLY A 124 1.45 6.50 -8.38
N GLY A 125 2.40 7.40 -8.13
CA GLY A 125 2.86 8.41 -9.09
C GLY A 125 4.24 8.14 -9.66
N GLU A 126 4.79 9.16 -10.33
CA GLU A 126 6.18 9.17 -10.81
C GLU A 126 7.14 9.56 -9.66
N PRO A 127 8.31 8.90 -9.53
CA PRO A 127 8.78 7.77 -10.34
C PRO A 127 8.38 6.39 -9.77
N ASN A 128 7.70 6.35 -8.62
CA ASN A 128 7.47 5.14 -7.83
C ASN A 128 6.78 4.03 -8.65
N LEU A 129 5.62 4.30 -9.25
CA LEU A 129 4.82 3.28 -9.91
C LEU A 129 5.54 2.69 -11.13
N PRO A 130 6.08 3.50 -12.08
CA PRO A 130 6.80 2.95 -13.24
C PRO A 130 8.04 2.15 -12.87
N GLN A 131 8.83 2.64 -11.92
CA GLN A 131 10.03 1.94 -11.49
C GLN A 131 9.68 0.65 -10.73
N THR A 132 8.61 0.67 -9.93
CA THR A 132 8.07 -0.54 -9.28
C THR A 132 7.68 -1.57 -10.33
N LEU A 133 6.84 -1.22 -11.30
CA LEU A 133 6.37 -2.15 -12.32
C LEU A 133 7.53 -2.75 -13.12
N SER A 134 8.51 -1.91 -13.50
CA SER A 134 9.71 -2.38 -14.19
C SER A 134 10.54 -3.34 -13.34
N GLU A 135 10.69 -3.09 -12.04
CA GLU A 135 11.45 -3.94 -11.11
C GLU A 135 10.82 -5.33 -10.96
N ILE A 136 9.49 -5.40 -10.93
CA ILE A 136 8.75 -6.65 -10.79
C ILE A 136 8.39 -7.31 -12.14
N GLY A 137 8.96 -6.82 -13.24
CA GLY A 137 8.79 -7.40 -14.58
C GLY A 137 7.40 -7.20 -15.21
N GLN A 138 6.64 -6.21 -14.77
CA GLN A 138 5.33 -5.87 -15.32
C GLN A 138 5.41 -4.81 -16.41
N ASP A 139 4.63 -4.99 -17.48
CA ASP A 139 4.49 -3.99 -18.55
C ASP A 139 3.65 -2.81 -18.06
N ARG A 140 4.28 -1.63 -17.99
CA ARG A 140 3.64 -0.40 -17.49
C ARG A 140 2.38 -0.04 -18.28
N ALA A 141 2.43 -0.09 -19.61
CA ALA A 141 1.31 0.35 -20.44
C ALA A 141 0.10 -0.57 -20.23
N ARG A 142 0.33 -1.89 -20.29
CA ARG A 142 -0.68 -2.91 -20.01
C ARG A 142 -1.30 -2.74 -18.63
N VAL A 143 -0.47 -2.56 -17.60
CA VAL A 143 -0.96 -2.41 -16.22
C VAL A 143 -1.79 -1.14 -16.06
N LEU A 144 -1.36 -0.01 -16.63
CA LEU A 144 -2.14 1.23 -16.55
C LEU A 144 -3.45 1.13 -17.31
N ASP A 145 -3.46 0.50 -18.49
CA ASP A 145 -4.68 0.28 -19.27
C ASP A 145 -5.67 -0.60 -18.50
N LEU A 146 -5.22 -1.72 -17.94
CA LEU A 146 -6.06 -2.63 -17.17
C LEU A 146 -6.51 -2.03 -15.83
N ALA A 147 -5.62 -1.36 -15.09
CA ALA A 147 -5.98 -0.74 -13.81
C ALA A 147 -6.99 0.41 -13.97
N ASN A 148 -7.06 1.03 -15.15
CA ASN A 148 -8.06 2.02 -15.50
C ASN A 148 -9.29 1.45 -16.23
N SER A 149 -9.35 0.13 -16.44
CA SER A 149 -10.52 -0.51 -17.03
C SER A 149 -11.72 -0.51 -16.08
N PRO A 150 -12.96 -0.51 -16.62
CA PRO A 150 -14.17 -0.63 -15.81
C PRO A 150 -14.19 -1.89 -14.93
N ASP A 151 -13.59 -2.98 -15.38
CA ASP A 151 -13.58 -4.26 -14.67
C ASP A 151 -12.73 -4.18 -13.38
N VAL A 152 -11.52 -3.61 -13.46
CA VAL A 152 -10.66 -3.44 -12.27
C VAL A 152 -11.22 -2.36 -11.35
N GLU A 153 -11.83 -1.30 -11.89
CA GLU A 153 -12.50 -0.30 -11.08
C GLU A 153 -13.68 -0.91 -10.31
N ALA A 154 -14.52 -1.72 -10.96
CA ALA A 154 -15.60 -2.44 -10.30
C ALA A 154 -15.08 -3.38 -9.20
N ALA A 155 -14.02 -4.16 -9.47
CA ALA A 155 -13.42 -5.04 -8.49
C ALA A 155 -12.84 -4.28 -7.28
N TYR A 156 -12.25 -3.09 -7.49
CA TYR A 156 -11.77 -2.22 -6.42
C TYR A 156 -12.91 -1.69 -5.54
N LEU A 157 -14.04 -1.33 -6.16
CA LEU A 157 -15.24 -0.90 -5.43
C LEU A 157 -15.89 -2.06 -4.66
N GLU A 158 -15.96 -3.26 -5.26
CA GLU A 158 -16.48 -4.46 -4.61
C GLU A 158 -15.64 -4.85 -3.39
N GLN A 159 -14.30 -4.88 -3.53
CA GLN A 159 -13.42 -5.14 -2.38
C GLN A 159 -13.58 -4.12 -1.27
N THR A 160 -13.88 -2.86 -1.60
CA THR A 160 -14.10 -1.82 -0.60
C THR A 160 -15.43 -1.97 0.14
N ALA A 161 -16.44 -2.60 -0.47
CA ALA A 161 -17.79 -2.73 0.09
C ALA A 161 -17.99 -3.99 0.95
N ARG A 162 -17.02 -4.90 0.96
CA ARG A 162 -17.09 -6.21 1.63
C ARG A 162 -16.88 -6.11 3.14
#